data_AF-A0A7Y1U6Y1-F1
#
_entry.id   AF-A0A7Y1U6Y1-F1
#
_cell.length_a   1.000
_cell.length_b   1.000
_cell.length_c   1.000
_cell.angle_alpha   90.00
_cell.angle_beta   90.00
_cell.angle_gamma   90.00
#
_symmetry.space_group_name_H-M   'P 1'
#
loop_
_entity.id
_entity.type
_entity.pdbx_description
1 polymer ?
#
loop_
_entity_poly.entity_id
_entity_poly.type
_entity_poly.pdbx_seq_one_letter_code
_entity_poly.pdbx_strand_id
1 'polypeptide(L)'
;QKLMTQLGKEQEILMNIADMAIATYNAESVLLRVKKLLKTHSEEDLKEKIAMARLYIYEASEIVRRSGREAIMSFADGDELRMMLLGIKRFSKTQPFNVKEAQQTVAQAIITADEYCF
;
A
#
# COMPACT_ATOMS: atom_id res chain seq x y z
N GLN A 1 12.68 12.51 15.93
CA GLN A 1 13.27 13.14 17.14
C GLN A 1 12.59 14.45 17.54
N LYS A 2 12.17 15.32 16.60
CA LYS A 2 11.50 16.61 16.91
C LYS A 2 10.33 16.53 17.90
N LEU A 3 9.45 15.52 17.77
CA LEU A 3 8.24 15.41 18.59
C LEU A 3 8.40 14.55 19.85
N MET A 4 9.57 13.95 20.12
CA MET A 4 9.79 12.85 21.09
C MET A 4 8.78 12.74 22.24
N THR A 5 8.80 13.65 23.21
CA THR A 5 7.94 13.61 24.41
C THR A 5 6.51 14.12 24.19
N GLN A 6 6.26 14.80 23.06
CA GLN A 6 4.96 15.38 22.69
C GLN A 6 4.21 14.53 21.65
N LEU A 7 4.86 13.55 21.02
CA LEU A 7 4.28 12.73 19.95
C LEU A 7 2.97 12.06 20.37
N GLY A 8 2.86 11.65 21.64
CA GLY A 8 1.62 11.08 22.19
C GLY A 8 0.41 12.02 22.15
N LYS A 9 0.61 13.32 21.97
CA LYS A 9 -0.45 14.33 21.84
C LYS A 9 -0.76 14.70 20.38
N GLU A 10 0.12 14.35 19.45
CA GLU A 10 -0.02 14.61 18.01
C GLU A 10 -0.83 13.48 17.35
N GLN A 11 -2.13 13.42 17.66
CA GLN A 11 -2.98 12.31 17.24
C GLN A 11 -3.07 12.18 15.71
N GLU A 12 -3.11 13.29 14.99
CA GLU A 12 -3.15 13.32 13.53
C GLU A 12 -1.88 12.74 12.89
N ILE A 13 -0.71 12.99 13.50
CA ILE A 13 0.56 12.40 13.05
C ILE A 13 0.59 10.90 13.38
N LEU A 14 0.10 10.51 14.56
CA LEU A 14 -0.01 9.10 14.95
C LEU A 14 -0.95 8.33 14.03
N MET A 15 -2.09 8.91 13.65
CA MET A 15 -3.03 8.31 12.70
C MET A 15 -2.38 8.11 11.32
N ASN A 16 -1.61 9.09 10.84
CA ASN A 16 -0.86 8.94 9.60
C ASN A 16 0.17 7.79 9.66
N ILE A 17 0.87 7.65 10.79
CA ILE A 17 1.81 6.53 10.99
C ILE A 17 1.07 5.20 11.05
N ALA A 18 -0.09 5.16 11.73
CA ALA A 18 -0.92 3.97 11.83
C ALA A 18 -1.42 3.52 10.45
N ASP A 19 -1.91 4.44 9.62
CA ASP A 19 -2.36 4.17 8.25
C ASP A 19 -1.23 3.55 7.40
N MET A 20 -0.02 4.11 7.50
CA MET A 20 1.16 3.55 6.82
C MET A 20 1.47 2.13 7.30
N ALA A 21 1.42 1.89 8.61
CA ALA A 21 1.71 0.58 9.19
C ALA A 21 0.67 -0.47 8.78
N ILE A 22 -0.61 -0.13 8.82
CA ILE A 22 -1.73 -1.01 8.41
C ILE A 22 -1.60 -1.37 6.93
N ALA A 23 -1.40 -0.38 6.06
CA ALA A 23 -1.24 -0.61 4.63
C ALA A 23 -0.04 -1.52 4.32
N THR A 24 1.09 -1.31 5.01
CA THR A 24 2.30 -2.13 4.87
C THR A 24 2.05 -3.58 5.29
N TYR A 25 1.44 -3.78 6.46
CA TYR A 25 1.13 -5.11 6.99
C TYR A 25 0.20 -5.90 6.07
N ASN A 26 -0.86 -5.26 5.58
CA ASN A 26 -1.80 -5.91 4.67
C ASN A 26 -1.14 -6.22 3.32
N ALA A 27 -0.30 -5.31 2.78
CA ALA A 27 0.41 -5.54 1.52
C ALA A 27 1.39 -6.72 1.62
N GLU A 28 2.12 -6.81 2.73
CA GLU A 28 2.99 -7.95 3.00
C GLU A 28 2.18 -9.25 3.13
N SER A 29 1.10 -9.23 3.91
CA SER A 29 0.24 -10.40 4.13
C SER A 29 -0.32 -10.95 2.82
N VAL A 30 -0.84 -10.08 1.96
CA VAL A 30 -1.37 -10.46 0.63
C VAL A 30 -0.26 -11.00 -0.27
N LEU A 31 0.89 -10.33 -0.32
CA LEU A 31 2.04 -10.77 -1.13
C LEU A 31 2.53 -12.15 -0.70
N LEU A 32 2.71 -12.38 0.60
CA LEU A 32 3.16 -13.66 1.14
C LEU A 32 2.15 -14.77 0.89
N ARG A 33 0.85 -14.48 0.96
CA ARG A 33 -0.21 -15.44 0.62
C ARG A 33 -0.11 -15.87 -0.85
N VAL A 34 0.00 -14.93 -1.79
CA VAL A 34 0.15 -15.25 -3.22
C VAL A 34 1.45 -16.00 -3.50
N LYS A 35 2.57 -15.56 -2.93
CA LYS A 35 3.86 -16.26 -3.05
C LYS A 35 3.80 -17.69 -2.51
N LYS A 36 3.05 -17.94 -1.44
CA LYS A 36 2.85 -19.29 -0.90
C LYS A 36 2.06 -20.16 -1.86
N LEU A 37 0.99 -19.65 -2.46
CA LEU A 37 0.15 -20.40 -3.41
C LEU A 37 0.89 -20.73 -4.71
N LEU A 38 1.75 -19.82 -5.18
CA LEU A 38 2.62 -20.02 -6.36
C LEU A 38 3.65 -21.14 -6.18
N LYS A 39 3.86 -21.66 -4.96
CA LYS A 39 4.70 -22.84 -4.74
C LYS A 39 4.04 -24.14 -5.22
N THR A 40 2.72 -24.14 -5.37
CA THR A 40 1.94 -25.36 -5.65
C THR A 40 0.95 -25.22 -6.81
N HIS A 41 0.78 -24.00 -7.35
CA HIS A 41 -0.12 -23.71 -8.48
C HIS A 41 0.64 -22.88 -9.52
N SER A 42 0.18 -22.92 -10.77
CA SER A 42 0.76 -22.11 -11.83
C SER A 42 0.36 -20.64 -11.71
N GLU A 43 1.06 -19.75 -12.42
CA GLU A 43 0.68 -18.34 -12.49
C GLU A 43 -0.68 -18.14 -13.17
N GLU A 44 -1.01 -18.96 -14.16
CA GLU A 44 -2.32 -18.97 -14.86
C GLU A 44 -3.46 -19.27 -13.87
N ASP A 45 -3.30 -20.29 -13.03
CA ASP A 45 -4.31 -20.69 -12.02
C ASP A 45 -4.56 -19.60 -10.97
N LEU A 46 -3.58 -18.70 -10.78
CA LEU A 46 -3.61 -17.66 -9.75
C LEU A 46 -3.74 -16.25 -10.33
N LYS A 47 -4.07 -16.10 -11.61
CA LYS A 47 -4.08 -14.80 -12.31
C LYS A 47 -4.91 -13.74 -11.57
N GLU A 48 -6.08 -14.09 -11.03
CA GLU A 48 -6.93 -13.17 -10.27
C GLU A 48 -6.29 -12.80 -8.91
N LYS A 49 -5.70 -13.78 -8.22
CA LYS A 49 -5.04 -13.56 -6.92
C LYS A 49 -3.78 -12.70 -7.08
N ILE A 50 -3.03 -12.89 -8.16
CA ILE A 50 -1.90 -12.04 -8.55
C ILE A 50 -2.39 -10.62 -8.87
N ALA A 51 -3.48 -10.48 -9.64
CA ALA A 51 -4.07 -9.18 -9.96
C ALA A 51 -4.51 -8.44 -8.68
N MET A 52 -5.20 -9.11 -7.75
CA MET A 52 -5.58 -8.55 -6.44
C MET A 52 -4.36 -8.09 -5.64
N ALA A 53 -3.29 -8.90 -5.58
CA ALA A 53 -2.08 -8.50 -4.87
C ALA A 53 -1.41 -7.27 -5.49
N ARG A 54 -1.34 -7.19 -6.82
CA ARG A 54 -0.78 -6.02 -7.52
C ARG A 54 -1.60 -4.76 -7.27
N LEU A 55 -2.93 -4.86 -7.31
CA LEU A 55 -3.83 -3.76 -7.00
C LEU A 55 -3.63 -3.26 -5.56
N TYR A 56 -3.62 -4.18 -4.59
CA TYR A 56 -3.49 -3.80 -3.19
C TYR A 56 -2.11 -3.21 -2.87
N ILE A 57 -1.03 -3.75 -3.44
CA ILE A 57 0.32 -3.18 -3.25
C ILE A 57 0.40 -1.76 -3.84
N TYR A 58 -0.25 -1.52 -4.97
CA TYR A 58 -0.33 -0.18 -5.55
C TYR A 58 -1.10 0.78 -4.66
N GLU A 59 -2.26 0.38 -4.16
CA GLU A 59 -3.06 1.19 -3.24
C GLU A 59 -2.31 1.47 -1.92
N ALA A 60 -1.68 0.45 -1.33
CA ALA A 60 -0.88 0.59 -0.12
C ALA A 60 0.27 1.58 -0.31
N SER A 61 0.94 1.55 -1.47
CA SER A 61 1.95 2.54 -1.84
C SER A 61 1.38 3.97 -1.85
N GLU A 62 0.19 4.17 -2.42
CA GLU A 62 -0.46 5.48 -2.47
C GLU A 62 -0.90 5.98 -1.09
N ILE A 63 -1.39 5.08 -0.22
CA ILE A 63 -1.68 5.39 1.19
C ILE A 63 -0.41 5.83 1.89
N VAL A 64 0.67 5.04 1.79
CA VAL A 64 1.97 5.37 2.39
C VAL A 64 2.50 6.72 1.90
N ARG A 65 2.36 6.99 0.60
CA ARG A 65 2.78 8.24 -0.04
C ARG A 65 1.99 9.46 0.44
N ARG A 66 0.69 9.30 0.71
CA ARG A 66 -0.20 10.34 1.20
C ARG A 66 0.05 10.59 2.69
N SER A 67 -0.14 9.58 3.53
CA SER A 67 -0.04 9.71 4.98
C SER A 67 1.37 10.15 5.42
N GLY A 68 2.42 9.60 4.80
CA GLY A 68 3.79 10.04 5.10
C GLY A 68 4.08 11.48 4.71
N ARG A 69 3.48 11.97 3.61
CA ARG A 69 3.61 13.37 3.19
C ARG A 69 2.91 14.32 4.16
N GLU A 70 1.68 13.98 4.54
CA GLU A 70 0.89 14.76 5.50
C GLU A 70 1.61 14.83 6.85
N ALA A 71 2.06 13.68 7.39
CA ALA A 71 2.83 13.65 8.64
C ALA A 71 4.08 14.54 8.57
N ILE A 72 4.89 14.44 7.51
CA ILE A 72 6.11 15.23 7.36
C ILE A 72 5.81 16.74 7.27
N MET A 73 4.76 17.12 6.53
CA MET A 73 4.33 18.52 6.40
C MET A 73 3.81 19.10 7.72
N SER A 74 3.44 18.28 8.70
CA SER A 74 2.97 18.71 10.01
C SER A 74 4.08 19.06 11.01
N PHE A 75 5.34 18.66 10.79
CA PHE A 75 6.43 18.91 11.76
C PHE A 75 7.79 19.35 11.18
N ALA A 76 7.98 19.23 9.86
CA ALA A 76 9.23 19.58 9.20
C ALA A 76 9.05 20.84 8.33
N ASP A 77 10.10 21.65 8.25
CA ASP A 77 10.13 22.88 7.46
C ASP A 77 11.43 23.01 6.66
N GLY A 78 11.47 23.95 5.72
CA GLY A 78 12.68 24.32 4.98
C GLY A 78 13.33 23.14 4.24
N ASP A 79 14.63 23.00 4.38
CA ASP A 79 15.40 21.96 3.67
C ASP A 79 15.17 20.56 4.25
N GLU A 80 14.90 20.45 5.55
CA GLU A 80 14.54 19.17 6.19
C GLU A 80 13.25 18.62 5.59
N LEU A 81 12.23 19.46 5.44
CA LEU A 81 10.97 19.11 4.77
C LEU A 81 11.21 18.59 3.35
N ARG A 82 11.98 19.32 2.54
CA ARG A 82 12.27 18.94 1.15
C ARG A 82 12.96 17.58 1.07
N MET A 83 13.94 17.34 1.94
CA MET A 83 14.65 16.05 1.99
C MET A 83 13.73 14.91 2.39
N MET A 84 12.90 15.09 3.42
CA MET A 84 11.97 14.06 3.88
C MET A 84 10.90 13.73 2.83
N LEU A 85 10.36 14.74 2.15
CA LEU A 85 9.40 14.56 1.06
C LEU A 85 9.97 13.80 -0.14
N LEU A 86 11.25 14.04 -0.47
CA LEU A 86 11.96 13.26 -1.50
C LEU A 86 12.10 11.78 -1.07
N GLY A 87 12.40 11.55 0.21
CA GLY A 87 12.44 10.21 0.81
C GLY A 87 11.13 9.45 0.61
N ILE A 88 9.99 10.03 1.03
CA ILE A 88 8.67 9.42 0.85
C ILE A 88 8.39 9.12 -0.61
N LYS A 89 8.64 10.08 -1.51
CA LYS A 89 8.44 9.87 -2.95
C LYS A 89 9.25 8.67 -3.49
N ARG A 90 10.47 8.46 -2.99
CA ARG A 90 11.33 7.36 -3.43
C ARG A 90 10.88 6.01 -2.86
N PHE A 91 10.52 5.96 -1.58
CA PHE A 91 10.16 4.71 -0.90
C PHE A 91 8.75 4.24 -1.24
N SER A 92 7.86 5.13 -1.64
CA SER A 92 6.50 4.80 -2.08
C SER A 92 6.38 4.68 -3.62
N LYS A 93 7.48 4.43 -4.34
CA LYS A 93 7.44 4.36 -5.80
C LYS A 93 7.09 2.93 -6.23
N THR A 94 6.02 2.78 -7.00
CA THR A 94 5.63 1.52 -7.63
C THR A 94 5.96 1.52 -9.12
N GLN A 95 6.11 0.32 -9.70
CA GLN A 95 6.21 0.19 -11.15
C GLN A 95 4.83 0.43 -11.78
N PRO A 96 4.72 1.26 -12.83
CA PRO A 96 3.46 1.46 -13.53
C PRO A 96 2.91 0.14 -14.09
N PHE A 97 1.60 -0.04 -13.98
CA PHE A 97 0.87 -1.10 -14.66
C PHE A 97 -0.56 -0.66 -14.95
N ASN A 98 -1.26 -1.42 -15.78
CA ASN A 98 -2.64 -1.16 -16.11
C ASN A 98 -3.58 -1.56 -14.96
N VAL A 99 -3.85 -0.63 -14.06
CA VAL A 99 -4.74 -0.83 -12.89
C VAL A 99 -6.14 -1.25 -13.35
N LYS A 100 -6.66 -0.64 -14.42
CA LYS A 100 -7.99 -0.96 -14.97
C LYS A 100 -8.09 -2.43 -15.38
N GLU A 101 -7.10 -2.94 -16.09
CA GLU A 101 -7.10 -4.33 -16.56
C GLU A 101 -7.04 -5.31 -15.40
N ALA A 102 -6.18 -5.04 -14.40
CA ALA A 102 -6.14 -5.86 -13.19
C ALA A 102 -7.48 -5.83 -12.43
N GLN A 103 -8.15 -4.67 -12.35
CA GLN A 103 -9.50 -4.57 -11.77
C GLN A 103 -10.53 -5.37 -12.56
N GLN A 104 -10.50 -5.30 -13.89
CA GLN A 104 -11.42 -6.05 -14.76
C GLN A 104 -11.25 -7.57 -14.61
N THR A 105 -10.00 -8.05 -14.50
CA THR A 105 -9.71 -9.47 -14.24
C THR A 105 -10.39 -9.96 -12.96
N VAL A 106 -10.28 -9.20 -11.87
CA VAL A 106 -10.88 -9.56 -10.58
C VAL A 106 -12.41 -9.43 -10.63
N ALA A 107 -12.92 -8.33 -11.20
CA ALA A 107 -14.35 -8.08 -11.28
C ALA A 107 -15.09 -9.14 -12.10
N GLN A 108 -14.53 -9.55 -13.24
CA GLN A 108 -15.18 -10.56 -14.10
C GLN A 108 -15.30 -11.92 -13.40
N ALA A 109 -14.31 -12.32 -12.60
CA ALA A 109 -14.35 -13.55 -11.83
C ALA A 109 -15.48 -13.51 -10.77
N ILE A 110 -15.58 -12.40 -10.02
CA ILE A 110 -16.64 -12.21 -9.03
C ILE A 110 -18.03 -12.18 -9.67
N ILE A 111 -18.19 -11.44 -10.78
CA ILE A 111 -19.47 -11.36 -11.52
C ILE A 111 -19.90 -12.74 -12.04
N THR A 112 -18.95 -13.54 -12.52
CA THR A 112 -19.25 -14.88 -13.04
C THR A 112 -19.65 -15.85 -11.92
N ALA A 113 -19.09 -15.67 -10.71
CA ALA A 113 -19.41 -16.49 -9.55
C ALA A 113 -20.69 -16.03 -8.81
N ASP A 114 -21.09 -14.76 -8.96
CA ASP A 114 -22.16 -14.09 -8.19
C ASP A 114 -21.93 -14.10 -6.66
N GLU A 115 -20.69 -14.31 -6.24
CA GLU A 115 -20.26 -14.31 -4.85
C GLU A 115 -18.77 -14.00 -4.73
N TYR A 116 -18.27 -13.88 -3.49
CA TYR A 116 -16.84 -13.79 -3.25
C TYR A 116 -16.16 -15.16 -3.44
N CYS A 117 -15.41 -15.33 -4.53
CA CYS A 117 -14.90 -16.63 -4.98
C CYS A 117 -13.39 -16.87 -4.73
N PHE A 118 -12.78 -16.25 -3.71
CA PHE A 118 -11.30 -16.26 -3.55
C PHE A 118 -10.73 -16.79 -2.24
#